data_AF-A0A9X1CRD9-F1
#
_entry.id   AF-A0A9X1CRD9-F1
#
_cell.length_a   1.000
_cell.length_b   1.000
_cell.length_c   1.000
_cell.angle_alpha   90.00
_cell.angle_beta   90.00
_cell.angle_gamma   90.00
#
_symmetry.space_group_name_H-M   'P 1'
#
loop_
_entity.id
_entity.type
_entity.pdbx_description
1 polymer ?
#
loop_
_entity_poly.entity_id
_entity_poly.type
_entity_poly.pdbx_seq_one_letter_code
_entity_poly.pdbx_strand_id
1 'polypeptide(L)' 'MKYNIYNYEEQEDGVLLGCIETDLKGRATLHLGGDGKGARRDYPNRAAALREVREMRGWPNAYLVKVRN' A
#
# COMPACT_ATOMS: atom_id res chain seq x y z
N MET A 1 -2.55 -12.35 -3.70
CA MET A 1 -1.14 -12.10 -3.30
C MET A 1 -1.06 -10.81 -2.50
N LYS A 2 -0.27 -10.77 -1.42
CA LYS A 2 -0.21 -9.62 -0.50
C LYS A 2 1.13 -8.87 -0.63
N TYR A 3 1.05 -7.55 -0.57
CA TYR A 3 2.19 -6.64 -0.58
C TYR A 3 2.07 -5.69 0.62
N ASN A 4 3.08 -5.62 1.47
CA ASN A 4 3.15 -4.56 2.48
C ASN A 4 3.59 -3.26 1.80
N ILE A 5 3.06 -2.14 2.27
CA ILE A 5 3.44 -0.81 1.83
C ILE A 5 4.27 -0.18 2.94
N TYR A 6 5.49 0.20 2.59
CA TYR A 6 6.40 0.91 3.48
C TYR A 6 6.68 2.29 2.90
N ASN A 7 6.92 3.28 3.75
CA ASN A 7 7.51 4.54 3.33
C ASN A 7 8.97 4.58 3.77
N TYR A 8 9.88 4.93 2.85
CA TYR A 8 11.27 5.17 3.23
C TYR A 8 11.39 6.52 3.95
N GLU A 9 12.08 6.51 5.08
CA GLU A 9 12.53 7.69 5.80
C GLU A 9 14.04 7.56 6.01
N GLU A 10 14.80 8.64 5.76
CA GLU A 10 16.28 8.59 5.72
C GLU A 10 16.94 8.11 7.03
N GLN A 11 16.19 8.05 8.13
CA GLN A 11 16.72 7.82 9.48
C GLN A 11 16.10 6.60 10.19
N GLU A 12 15.14 5.88 9.58
CA GLU A 12 14.44 4.77 10.23
C GLU A 12 14.23 3.57 9.30
N ASP A 13 14.08 2.37 9.89
CA ASP A 13 13.51 1.21 9.20
C ASP A 13 12.13 1.63 8.67
N GLY A 14 11.93 1.55 7.35
CA GLY A 14 10.78 2.16 6.67
C GLY A 14 9.44 1.95 7.40
N VAL A 15 8.64 3.01 7.48
CA VAL A 15 7.38 3.02 8.24
C VAL A 15 6.34 2.17 7.52
N LEU A 16 5.77 1.17 8.19
CA LEU A 16 4.68 0.36 7.65
C LEU A 16 3.39 1.20 7.55
N LEU A 17 3.00 1.54 6.32
CA LEU A 17 1.77 2.29 6.04
C LEU A 17 0.53 1.39 5.93
N GLY A 18 0.73 0.12 5.56
CA GLY A 18 -0.39 -0.80 5.31
C GLY A 18 -0.04 -1.92 4.35
N CYS A 19 -1.03 -2.39 3.59
CA CYS A 19 -0.85 -3.44 2.59
C CYS A 19 -1.81 -3.32 1.40
N ILE A 20 -1.44 -3.97 0.30
CA ILE A 20 -2.30 -4.20 -0.86
C ILE A 20 -2.48 -5.71 -1.03
N GLU A 21 -3.73 -6.14 -1.11
CA GLU A 21 -4.10 -7.50 -1.48
C GLU A 21 -4.54 -7.53 -2.93
N THR A 22 -4.05 -8.51 -3.69
CA THR A 22 -4.40 -8.70 -5.10
C THR A 22 -5.11 -10.02 -5.32
N ASP A 23 -6.19 -9.99 -6.10
CA ASP A 23 -6.90 -11.20 -6.53
C ASP A 23 -6.22 -11.87 -7.73
N LEU A 24 -6.74 -13.03 -8.16
CA LEU A 24 -6.22 -13.78 -9.31
C LEU A 24 -6.39 -13.03 -10.65
N LYS A 25 -7.26 -12.02 -10.70
CA LYS A 25 -7.50 -11.18 -11.87
C LYS A 25 -6.64 -9.91 -11.86
N GLY A 26 -5.80 -9.73 -10.84
CA GLY A 26 -4.89 -8.60 -10.69
C GLY A 26 -5.53 -7.35 -10.07
N ARG A 27 -6.81 -7.39 -9.67
CA ARG A 27 -7.47 -6.29 -8.95
C ARG A 27 -6.85 -6.16 -7.57
N ALA A 28 -6.74 -4.92 -7.09
CA ALA A 28 -6.05 -4.61 -5.85
C ALA A 28 -6.98 -3.97 -4.84
N THR A 29 -6.94 -4.43 -3.60
CA THR A 29 -7.56 -3.79 -2.46
C THR A 29 -6.46 -3.19 -1.59
N LEU A 30 -6.48 -1.87 -1.40
CA LEU A 30 -5.60 -1.14 -0.51
C LEU A 30 -6.14 -1.21 0.92
N HIS A 31 -5.26 -1.40 1.90
CA HIS A 31 -5.55 -1.36 3.32
C HIS A 31 -4.48 -0.49 4.00
N LEU A 32 -4.80 0.71 4.44
CA LEU A 32 -3.88 1.57 5.20
C LEU A 32 -4.10 1.42 6.71
N GLY A 33 -3.03 1.44 7.48
CA GLY A 33 -3.03 1.44 8.95
C GLY A 33 -2.81 2.85 9.46
N GLY A 34 -3.70 3.32 10.33
CA GLY A 34 -3.78 4.71 10.74
C GLY A 34 -5.07 5.34 10.24
N ASP A 35 -5.81 5.96 11.15
CA ASP A 35 -7.20 6.41 11.04
C ASP A 35 -8.23 5.28 11.09
N GLY A 36 -8.95 5.20 12.22
CA GLY A 36 -10.13 4.36 12.43
C GLY A 36 -11.31 4.59 11.46
N LYS A 37 -11.07 5.21 10.30
CA LYS A 37 -11.95 5.25 9.14
C LYS A 37 -11.35 4.36 8.07
N GLY A 38 -11.76 3.09 8.02
CA GLY A 38 -11.21 2.08 7.13
C GLY A 38 -11.06 2.53 5.67
N ALA A 39 -9.87 2.98 5.29
CA ALA A 39 -9.53 3.31 3.91
C ALA A 39 -9.24 2.03 3.12
N ARG A 40 -10.14 1.05 3.23
CA ARG A 40 -10.19 -0.08 2.32
C ARG A 40 -10.75 0.43 1.00
N ARG A 41 -9.94 0.44 -0.05
CA ARG A 41 -10.38 0.90 -1.38
C ARG A 41 -9.92 -0.07 -2.45
N ASP A 42 -10.82 -0.36 -3.39
CA ASP A 42 -10.54 -1.24 -4.52
C ASP A 42 -10.05 -0.43 -5.72
N TYR A 43 -9.10 -1.03 -6.44
CA TYR A 43 -8.44 -0.47 -7.61
C TYR A 43 -8.31 -1.52 -8.71
N PRO A 44 -8.22 -1.07 -9.97
CA PRO A 44 -8.04 -1.97 -11.10
C PRO A 44 -6.75 -2.80 -11.02
N ASN A 45 -5.70 -2.28 -10.37
CA ASN A 45 -4.44 -2.99 -10.18
C ASN A 45 -3.60 -2.41 -9.04
N ARG A 46 -2.53 -3.12 -8.65
CA ARG A 46 -1.64 -2.70 -7.56
C ARG A 46 -0.92 -1.36 -7.82
N ALA A 47 -0.66 -1.03 -9.09
CA ALA A 47 0.06 0.20 -9.43
C ALA A 47 -0.83 1.43 -9.19
N ALA A 48 -2.12 1.35 -9.54
CA ALA A 48 -3.10 2.37 -9.22
C ALA A 48 -3.28 2.55 -7.71
N ALA A 49 -3.32 1.45 -6.95
CA ALA A 49 -3.39 1.51 -5.50
C ALA A 49 -2.14 2.19 -4.88
N LEU A 50 -0.93 1.83 -5.33
CA LEU A 50 0.30 2.47 -4.88
C LEU A 50 0.37 3.95 -5.26
N ARG A 51 -0.16 4.31 -6.44
CA ARG A 51 -0.25 5.70 -6.90
C ARG A 51 -1.12 6.55 -5.97
N GLU A 52 -2.27 6.04 -5.50
CA GLU A 52 -3.07 6.77 -4.50
C GLU A 52 -2.26 7.03 -3.22
N VAL A 53 -1.52 6.04 -2.75
CA VAL A 53 -0.67 6.21 -1.55
C VAL A 53 0.39 7.28 -1.76
N ARG A 54 1.05 7.29 -2.91
CA ARG A 54 2.11 8.25 -3.23
C ARG A 54 1.60 9.67 -3.45
N GLU A 55 0.59 9.83 -4.28
CA GLU A 55 0.15 11.14 -4.76
C GLU A 55 -0.94 11.75 -3.88
N MET A 56 -1.89 10.96 -3.41
CA MET A 56 -3.08 11.47 -2.73
C MET A 56 -2.95 11.45 -1.21
N ARG A 57 -2.23 10.47 -0.67
CA ARG A 57 -2.02 10.31 0.78
C ARG A 57 -0.74 10.95 1.29
N GLY A 58 0.10 11.47 0.39
CA GLY A 58 1.30 12.24 0.75
C GLY A 58 2.52 11.39 1.09
N TRP A 59 2.60 10.14 0.60
CA TRP A 59 3.72 9.24 0.86
C TRP A 59 4.55 8.98 -0.41
N PRO A 60 5.26 9.98 -0.96
CA PRO A 60 5.90 9.88 -2.28
C PRO A 60 6.92 8.75 -2.38
N ASN A 61 7.56 8.39 -1.27
CA ASN A 61 8.57 7.34 -1.19
C ASN A 61 7.99 5.96 -0.87
N ALA A 62 6.66 5.80 -0.90
CA ALA A 62 6.03 4.52 -0.61
C ALA A 62 6.47 3.43 -1.60
N TYR A 63 6.79 2.25 -1.11
CA TYR A 63 7.21 1.10 -1.92
C TYR A 63 6.54 -0.20 -1.43
N LEU A 64 6.51 -1.19 -2.33
CA LEU A 64 5.84 -2.47 -2.09
C LEU A 64 6.86 -3.56 -1.77
N VAL A 65 6.59 -4.28 -0.68
CA VAL A 65 7.33 -5.50 -0.32
C VAL A 65 6.38 -6.68 -0.43
N LYS A 66 6.68 -7.62 -1.33
CA LYS A 66 5.86 -8.84 -1.49
C LYS A 66 6.00 -9.72 -0.25
N VAL A 67 4.88 -10.05 0.37
CA VAL A 67 4.83 -11.00 1.48
C VAL A 67 4.91 -12.40 0.88
N ARG A 68 5.96 -13.15 1.22
CA ARG A 68 6.04 -14.59 0.94
C ARG A 68 5.32 -15.31 2.08
N ASN A 69 4.26 -16.05 1.77
CA ASN A 69 3.80 -17.13 2.63
C ASN A 69 4.76 -18.31 2.49
#